data_AF-A0A965IKM0-F1
#
_entry.id   AF-A0A965IKM0-F1
#
_cell.length_a   1.000
_cell.length_b   1.000
_cell.length_c   1.000
_cell.angle_alpha   90.00
_cell.angle_beta   90.00
_cell.angle_gamma   90.00
#
_symmetry.space_group_name_H-M   'P 1'
#
loop_
_entity.id
_entity.type
_entity.pdbx_description
1 polymer ?
#
loop_
_entity_poly.entity_id
_entity_poly.type
_entity_poly.pdbx_seq_one_letter_code
_entity_poly.pdbx_strand_id
1 'polypeptide(L)'
;MELSTADFGHVLVFGEGVEDDWGWRSLMPMPRNLPDGWVAIQAHPFRDLVKRALPGPLKFDLPDLPPSISAIERWNGNDLLSKSPDRRADLDEASLSYIAAQGRTAVASSDAHRAVSMHAYHTVFPKPVRSVADIAAQIKSGDAYPGSASEAELAEIRTSWRRRNVIGWHLMGLDWQAISAKKGHHADEAAET
;
A
#
# COMPACT_ATOMS: atom_id res chain seq x y z
N MET A 1 -7.06 7.27 -2.52
CA MET A 1 -6.92 7.12 -3.98
C MET A 1 -5.51 6.66 -4.30
N GLU A 2 -5.33 5.83 -5.32
CA GLU A 2 -4.01 5.42 -5.80
C GLU A 2 -3.75 6.01 -7.20
N LEU A 3 -2.60 6.66 -7.37
CA LEU A 3 -2.16 7.25 -8.63
C LEU A 3 -1.00 6.44 -9.19
N SER A 4 -1.08 5.97 -10.44
CA SER A 4 0.11 5.58 -11.19
C SER A 4 0.68 6.80 -11.89
N THR A 5 1.83 7.26 -11.42
CA THR A 5 2.56 8.42 -11.93
C THR A 5 3.71 7.96 -12.82
N ALA A 6 4.10 8.78 -13.80
CA ALA A 6 5.25 8.49 -14.66
C ALA A 6 6.59 8.61 -13.92
N ASP A 7 6.67 9.55 -12.97
CA ASP A 7 7.94 9.90 -12.33
C ASP A 7 8.20 9.07 -11.07
N PHE A 8 7.17 8.77 -10.26
CA PHE A 8 7.34 8.21 -8.91
C PHE A 8 6.76 6.80 -8.76
N GLY A 9 6.28 6.19 -9.85
CA GLY A 9 5.53 4.95 -9.80
C GLY A 9 4.17 5.17 -9.14
N HIS A 10 3.79 4.29 -8.22
CA HIS A 10 2.50 4.37 -7.55
C HIS A 10 2.57 5.29 -6.33
N VAL A 11 1.59 6.18 -6.19
CA VAL A 11 1.47 7.12 -5.07
C VAL A 11 0.06 7.05 -4.50
N LEU A 12 -0.06 6.75 -3.22
CA LEU A 12 -1.32 6.87 -2.50
C LEU A 12 -1.52 8.32 -2.10
N VAL A 13 -2.71 8.83 -2.35
CA VAL A 13 -3.19 10.11 -1.82
C VAL A 13 -4.34 9.81 -0.87
N PHE A 14 -4.22 10.31 0.36
CA PHE A 14 -5.14 10.03 1.46
C PHE A 14 -5.44 11.31 2.24
N GLY A 15 -6.70 11.52 2.60
CA GLY A 15 -7.14 12.67 3.38
C GLY A 15 -8.66 12.82 3.36
N GLU A 16 -9.20 13.74 4.14
CA GLU A 16 -10.64 13.99 4.22
C GLU A 16 -11.20 14.47 2.88
N GLY A 17 -12.31 13.91 2.41
CA GLY A 17 -12.90 14.20 1.10
C GLY A 17 -12.26 13.47 -0.07
N VAL A 18 -11.20 12.67 0.15
CA VAL A 18 -10.64 11.82 -0.92
C VAL A 18 -11.60 10.67 -1.30
N GLU A 19 -12.60 10.41 -0.45
CA GLU A 19 -13.66 9.43 -0.63
C GLU A 19 -14.54 9.62 -1.85
N ASP A 20 -14.70 10.86 -2.29
CA ASP A 20 -15.48 11.16 -3.48
C ASP A 20 -14.72 10.80 -4.78
N ASP A 21 -13.40 10.60 -4.68
CA ASP A 21 -12.49 10.26 -5.79
C ASP A 21 -11.84 8.87 -5.64
N TRP A 22 -12.52 7.94 -4.96
CA TRP A 22 -11.99 6.59 -4.76
C TRP A 22 -11.70 5.83 -6.06
N GLY A 23 -10.64 5.03 -6.00
CA GLY A 23 -10.19 4.19 -7.10
C GLY A 23 -8.70 4.36 -7.42
N TRP A 24 -8.29 3.58 -8.41
CA TRP A 24 -6.98 3.67 -9.04
C TRP A 24 -7.07 4.57 -10.28
N ARG A 25 -6.11 5.50 -10.42
CA ARG A 25 -6.03 6.41 -11.56
C ARG A 25 -4.70 6.20 -12.27
N SER A 26 -4.76 5.76 -13.51
CA SER A 26 -3.57 5.50 -14.34
C SER A 26 -3.06 6.78 -15.00
N LEU A 27 -1.73 6.89 -15.11
CA LEU A 27 -1.01 7.97 -15.82
C LEU A 27 -1.37 9.39 -15.36
N MET A 28 -1.64 9.57 -14.08
CA MET A 28 -1.91 10.90 -13.51
C MET A 28 -0.64 11.50 -12.92
N PRO A 29 -0.37 12.79 -13.16
CA PRO A 29 0.72 13.47 -12.48
C PRO A 29 0.40 13.61 -10.99
N MET A 30 1.45 13.60 -10.17
CA MET A 30 1.31 13.91 -8.75
C MET A 30 0.80 15.37 -8.59
N PRO A 31 -0.27 15.61 -7.80
CA PRO A 31 -0.73 16.97 -7.55
C PRO A 31 0.38 17.83 -6.95
N ARG A 32 0.59 19.03 -7.51
CA ARG A 32 1.61 19.97 -7.03
C ARG A 32 1.32 20.47 -5.61
N ASN A 33 0.04 20.70 -5.32
CA ASN A 33 -0.45 21.13 -4.02
C ASN A 33 -1.46 20.10 -3.53
N LEU A 34 -1.18 19.51 -2.38
CA LEU A 34 -2.14 18.68 -1.66
C LEU A 34 -2.88 19.58 -0.65
N PRO A 35 -4.19 19.37 -0.42
CA PRO A 35 -4.88 19.99 0.70
C PRO A 35 -4.16 19.74 2.03
N ASP A 36 -4.24 20.67 2.98
CA ASP A 36 -3.49 20.60 4.25
C ASP A 36 -3.79 19.33 5.06
N GLY A 37 -5.00 18.79 4.96
CA GLY A 37 -5.43 17.54 5.61
C GLY A 37 -5.07 16.26 4.84
N TRP A 38 -4.41 16.37 3.68
CA TRP A 38 -4.06 15.24 2.83
C TRP A 38 -2.58 14.89 2.94
N VAL A 39 -2.26 13.61 2.78
CA VAL A 39 -0.90 13.09 2.71
C VAL A 39 -0.72 12.29 1.43
N ALA A 40 0.49 12.34 0.89
CA ALA A 40 0.90 11.45 -0.18
C ALA A 40 2.03 10.52 0.25
N ILE A 41 1.90 9.28 -0.21
CA ILE A 41 2.74 8.16 0.19
C ILE A 41 3.20 7.46 -1.07
N GLN A 42 4.51 7.31 -1.28
CA GLN A 42 4.99 6.46 -2.36
C GLN A 42 4.70 5.00 -2.01
N ALA A 43 3.89 4.34 -2.85
CA ALA A 43 3.47 2.96 -2.65
C ALA A 43 4.49 2.01 -3.28
N HIS A 44 4.82 0.94 -2.54
CA HIS A 44 5.68 -0.16 -2.99
C HIS A 44 6.73 0.22 -4.04
N PRO A 45 7.71 1.09 -3.72
CA PRO A 45 8.63 1.67 -4.70
C PRO A 45 9.48 0.64 -5.46
N PHE A 46 9.63 -0.57 -4.89
CA PHE A 46 10.38 -1.67 -5.49
C PHE A 46 9.51 -2.70 -6.23
N ARG A 47 8.20 -2.44 -6.43
CA ARG A 47 7.22 -3.37 -7.06
C ARG A 47 7.68 -3.91 -8.41
N ASP A 48 8.24 -3.06 -9.26
CA ASP A 48 8.68 -3.49 -10.59
C ASP A 48 9.88 -4.45 -10.54
N LEU A 49 10.70 -4.35 -9.50
CA LEU A 49 11.82 -5.27 -9.27
C LEU A 49 11.33 -6.60 -8.68
N VAL A 50 10.31 -6.54 -7.82
CA VAL A 50 9.56 -7.70 -7.32
C VAL A 50 8.91 -8.46 -8.48
N LYS A 51 8.23 -7.76 -9.40
CA LYS A 51 7.59 -8.35 -10.59
C LYS A 51 8.58 -8.96 -11.57
N ARG A 52 9.78 -8.37 -11.73
CA ARG A 52 10.77 -8.81 -12.73
C ARG A 52 11.68 -9.94 -12.24
N ALA A 53 11.65 -10.30 -10.95
CA ALA A 53 12.40 -11.42 -10.36
C ALA A 53 13.88 -11.48 -10.80
N LEU A 54 14.53 -10.32 -10.95
CA LEU A 54 15.89 -10.26 -11.48
C LEU A 54 16.87 -10.92 -10.48
N PRO A 55 17.68 -11.90 -10.91
CA PRO A 55 18.69 -12.51 -10.04
C PRO A 55 19.80 -11.49 -9.71
N GLY A 56 20.24 -11.47 -8.46
CA GLY A 56 21.33 -10.61 -7.97
C GLY A 56 20.90 -9.51 -6.99
N PRO A 57 21.88 -8.75 -6.45
CA PRO A 57 21.63 -7.65 -5.53
C PRO A 57 20.83 -6.54 -6.20
N LEU A 58 19.85 -5.99 -5.47
CA LEU A 58 19.01 -4.89 -5.94
C LEU A 58 19.89 -3.64 -6.10
N LYS A 59 20.18 -3.23 -7.33
CA LYS A 59 20.68 -1.89 -7.65
C LYS A 59 19.51 -1.06 -8.18
N PHE A 60 19.28 0.08 -7.57
CA PHE A 60 18.11 0.91 -7.87
C PHE A 60 18.52 2.37 -8.00
N ASP A 61 17.92 3.02 -8.98
CA ASP A 61 17.97 4.47 -9.20
C ASP A 61 16.52 4.95 -9.12
N LEU A 62 16.05 5.14 -7.88
CA LEU A 62 14.73 5.71 -7.62
C LEU A 62 14.88 7.24 -7.61
N PRO A 63 13.88 7.98 -8.12
CA PRO A 63 13.94 9.43 -8.14
C PRO A 63 13.98 10.01 -6.72
N ASP A 64 14.52 11.21 -6.60
CA ASP A 64 14.31 12.05 -5.44
C ASP A 64 12.85 12.44 -5.31
N LEU A 65 12.33 12.37 -4.08
CA LEU A 65 10.92 12.64 -3.83
C LEU A 65 10.69 14.13 -3.58
N PRO A 66 9.65 14.73 -4.20
CA PRO A 66 9.26 16.09 -3.89
C PRO A 66 8.80 16.20 -2.42
N PRO A 67 8.80 17.42 -1.83
CA PRO A 67 8.30 17.64 -0.47
C PRO A 67 6.82 17.25 -0.28
N SER A 68 6.03 17.18 -1.36
CA SER A 68 4.62 16.79 -1.32
C SER A 68 4.41 15.31 -1.01
N ILE A 69 5.41 14.44 -1.22
CA ILE A 69 5.35 13.04 -0.80
C ILE A 69 6.00 12.94 0.58
N SER A 70 5.18 12.70 1.60
CA SER A 70 5.60 12.75 3.01
C SER A 70 6.08 11.42 3.55
N ALA A 71 5.71 10.32 2.91
CA ALA A 71 6.02 8.97 3.39
C ALA A 71 6.28 7.99 2.24
N ILE A 72 6.90 6.87 2.61
CA ILE A 72 7.26 5.79 1.70
C ILE A 72 6.84 4.47 2.35
N GLU A 73 6.17 3.61 1.57
CA GLU A 73 5.89 2.25 2.01
C GLU A 73 7.18 1.43 2.10
N ARG A 74 7.53 1.03 3.32
CA ARG A 74 8.56 0.03 3.57
C ARG A 74 8.06 -1.37 3.23
N TRP A 75 6.82 -1.67 3.65
CA TRP A 75 6.22 -2.99 3.45
C TRP A 75 4.88 -2.88 2.75
N ASN A 76 4.76 -3.67 1.69
CA ASN A 76 3.55 -3.82 0.92
C ASN A 76 3.14 -5.29 0.89
N GLY A 77 1.95 -5.59 1.41
CA GLY A 77 1.51 -6.97 1.60
C GLY A 77 1.36 -7.77 0.32
N ASN A 78 0.85 -7.16 -0.74
CA ASN A 78 0.74 -7.82 -2.03
C ASN A 78 2.13 -8.24 -2.55
N ASP A 79 3.10 -7.32 -2.57
CA ASP A 79 4.43 -7.64 -3.07
C ASP A 79 5.15 -8.69 -2.22
N LEU A 80 5.09 -8.55 -0.89
CA LEU A 80 5.81 -9.42 0.05
C LEU A 80 5.14 -10.78 0.32
N LEU A 81 3.84 -10.94 0.06
CA LEU A 81 3.14 -12.20 0.30
C LEU A 81 2.84 -12.96 -0.99
N SER A 82 2.50 -12.25 -2.05
CA SER A 82 2.09 -12.85 -3.32
C SER A 82 3.27 -13.03 -4.27
N LYS A 83 4.06 -11.97 -4.49
CA LYS A 83 4.96 -11.90 -5.64
C LYS A 83 6.39 -12.32 -5.31
N SER A 84 6.94 -11.87 -4.19
CA SER A 84 8.33 -12.16 -3.81
C SER A 84 8.52 -12.41 -2.31
N PRO A 85 7.87 -13.44 -1.73
CA PRO A 85 8.01 -13.74 -0.30
C PRO A 85 9.45 -14.04 0.13
N ASP A 86 10.27 -14.60 -0.76
CA ASP A 86 11.65 -14.99 -0.45
C ASP A 86 12.63 -13.80 -0.50
N ARG A 87 12.18 -12.62 -0.95
CA ARG A 87 13.00 -11.40 -1.11
C ARG A 87 12.78 -10.39 0.01
N ARG A 88 12.07 -10.77 1.08
CA ARG A 88 11.73 -9.87 2.19
C ARG A 88 12.96 -9.18 2.78
N ALA A 89 14.04 -9.92 3.04
CA ALA A 89 15.26 -9.35 3.61
C ALA A 89 15.91 -8.30 2.70
N ASP A 90 16.05 -8.61 1.40
CA ASP A 90 16.62 -7.70 0.39
C ASP A 90 15.79 -6.41 0.26
N LEU A 91 14.45 -6.55 0.26
CA LEU A 91 13.52 -5.43 0.16
C LEU A 91 13.51 -4.57 1.43
N ASP A 92 13.65 -5.20 2.60
CA ASP A 92 13.75 -4.50 3.88
C ASP A 92 14.99 -3.60 3.92
N GLU A 93 16.15 -4.12 3.52
CA GLU A 93 17.40 -3.35 3.46
C GLU A 93 17.28 -2.20 2.45
N ALA A 94 16.85 -2.50 1.22
CA ALA A 94 16.68 -1.49 0.17
C ALA A 94 15.71 -0.36 0.58
N SER A 95 14.58 -0.73 1.19
CA SER A 95 13.58 0.23 1.64
C SER A 95 14.11 1.10 2.78
N LEU A 96 14.80 0.52 3.77
CA LEU A 96 15.36 1.29 4.88
C LEU A 96 16.40 2.30 4.39
N SER A 97 17.32 1.89 3.51
CA SER A 97 18.32 2.81 2.94
C SER A 97 17.68 3.94 2.15
N TYR A 98 16.69 3.64 1.31
CA TYR A 98 16.00 4.64 0.50
C TYR A 98 15.19 5.62 1.37
N ILE A 99 14.45 5.11 2.35
CA ILE A 99 13.67 5.94 3.30
C ILE A 99 14.60 6.89 4.06
N ALA A 100 15.73 6.39 4.56
CA ALA A 100 16.71 7.20 5.27
C ALA A 100 17.32 8.28 4.36
N ALA A 101 17.67 7.94 3.11
CA ALA A 101 18.21 8.90 2.15
C ALA A 101 17.21 10.02 1.80
N GLN A 102 15.92 9.67 1.69
CA GLN A 102 14.87 10.65 1.36
C GLN A 102 14.39 11.44 2.59
N GLY A 103 14.71 11.01 3.81
CA GLY A 103 14.25 11.67 5.04
C GLY A 103 12.71 11.72 5.13
N ARG A 104 12.05 10.59 4.88
CA ARG A 104 10.58 10.46 4.88
C ARG A 104 10.10 9.49 5.94
N THR A 105 8.82 9.59 6.30
CA THR A 105 8.19 8.67 7.23
C THR A 105 8.06 7.28 6.61
N ALA A 106 8.47 6.25 7.34
CA ALA A 106 8.25 4.87 6.95
C ALA A 106 6.81 4.44 7.29
N VAL A 107 6.09 3.91 6.31
CA VAL A 107 4.75 3.37 6.51
C VAL A 107 4.65 1.96 5.93
N ALA A 108 3.54 1.28 6.20
CA ALA A 108 3.25 -0.01 5.61
C ALA A 108 1.75 -0.18 5.34
N SER A 109 1.45 -0.94 4.30
CA SER A 109 0.08 -1.29 3.94
C SER A 109 -0.01 -2.73 3.46
N SER A 110 -1.22 -3.26 3.50
CA SER A 110 -1.48 -4.61 3.02
C SER A 110 -1.55 -4.71 1.50
N ASP A 111 -1.84 -3.61 0.79
CA ASP A 111 -2.27 -3.63 -0.63
C ASP A 111 -3.23 -4.81 -0.90
N ALA A 112 -4.19 -4.99 0.01
CA ALA A 112 -4.96 -6.22 0.09
C ALA A 112 -5.95 -6.32 -1.07
N HIS A 113 -5.62 -7.17 -2.03
CA HIS A 113 -6.55 -7.62 -3.08
C HIS A 113 -7.40 -8.81 -2.61
N ARG A 114 -7.17 -9.30 -1.37
CA ARG A 114 -7.92 -10.38 -0.73
C ARG A 114 -8.10 -10.11 0.76
N ALA A 115 -9.23 -10.53 1.30
CA ALA A 115 -9.54 -10.36 2.72
C ALA A 115 -8.47 -10.95 3.65
N VAL A 116 -7.91 -12.11 3.28
CA VAL A 116 -6.88 -12.81 4.09
C VAL A 116 -5.61 -11.99 4.31
N SER A 117 -5.29 -11.05 3.43
CA SER A 117 -4.11 -10.20 3.56
C SER A 117 -4.38 -8.88 4.27
N MET A 118 -5.65 -8.57 4.59
CA MET A 118 -5.96 -7.39 5.39
C MET A 118 -5.23 -7.48 6.73
N HIS A 119 -4.53 -6.41 7.11
CA HIS A 119 -3.68 -6.29 8.30
C HIS A 119 -2.34 -7.02 8.31
N ALA A 120 -2.00 -7.81 7.27
CA ALA A 120 -0.70 -8.48 7.19
C ALA A 120 0.48 -7.51 7.39
N TYR A 121 0.37 -6.34 6.77
CA TYR A 121 1.20 -5.18 7.06
C TYR A 121 0.29 -3.97 7.23
N HIS A 122 0.67 -3.09 8.14
CA HIS A 122 -0.15 -1.96 8.55
C HIS A 122 0.73 -0.84 9.10
N THR A 123 0.22 0.38 9.11
CA THR A 123 0.89 1.51 9.76
C THR A 123 0.37 1.63 11.18
N VAL A 124 1.27 1.78 12.14
CA VAL A 124 0.95 1.97 13.56
C VAL A 124 1.03 3.45 13.90
N PHE A 125 -0.01 3.93 14.58
CA PHE A 125 -0.14 5.31 15.04
C PHE A 125 -0.01 5.32 16.58
N PRO A 126 1.05 5.93 17.14
CA PRO A 126 1.29 5.96 18.57
C PRO A 126 0.34 6.91 19.32
N LYS A 127 -0.27 7.89 18.62
CA LYS A 127 -1.26 8.80 19.21
C LYS A 127 -2.68 8.37 18.80
N PRO A 128 -3.70 8.64 19.63
CA PRO A 128 -5.09 8.33 19.28
C PRO A 128 -5.50 8.93 17.94
N VAL A 129 -6.06 8.11 17.07
CA VAL A 129 -6.67 8.52 15.80
C VAL A 129 -8.16 8.77 16.04
N ARG A 130 -8.60 10.04 15.92
CA ARG A 130 -10.02 10.43 16.08
C ARG A 130 -10.64 10.89 14.76
N SER A 131 -9.81 11.18 13.77
CA SER A 131 -10.19 11.68 12.46
C SER A 131 -9.21 11.22 11.38
N VAL A 132 -9.62 11.38 10.12
CA VAL A 132 -8.73 11.17 8.95
C VAL A 132 -7.56 12.15 8.97
N ALA A 133 -7.79 13.39 9.41
CA ALA A 133 -6.75 14.40 9.54
C ALA A 133 -5.66 13.99 10.56
N ASP A 134 -6.01 13.29 11.65
CA ASP A 134 -5.02 12.81 12.62
C ASP A 134 -4.04 11.80 12.01
N ILE A 135 -4.51 10.98 11.07
CA ILE A 135 -3.67 10.02 10.34
C ILE A 135 -2.68 10.79 9.47
N ALA A 136 -3.18 11.71 8.63
CA ALA A 136 -2.33 12.51 7.75
C ALA A 136 -1.30 13.34 8.53
N ALA A 137 -1.71 13.94 9.65
CA ALA A 137 -0.84 14.72 10.52
C ALA A 137 0.29 13.86 11.12
N GLN A 138 -0.04 12.69 11.66
CA GLN A 138 0.96 11.77 12.24
C GLN A 138 1.96 11.25 11.19
N ILE A 139 1.50 10.95 9.97
CA ILE A 139 2.41 10.55 8.89
C ILE A 139 3.34 11.71 8.52
N LYS A 140 2.81 12.94 8.36
CA LYS A 140 3.61 14.12 8.02
C LYS A 140 4.64 14.48 9.10
N SER A 141 4.33 14.28 10.37
CA SER A 141 5.24 14.59 11.49
C SER A 141 6.29 13.50 11.76
N GLY A 142 6.20 12.34 11.10
CA GLY A 142 7.03 11.19 11.41
C GLY A 142 6.58 10.38 12.62
N ASP A 143 5.41 10.68 13.18
CA ASP A 143 4.78 9.95 14.29
C ASP A 143 4.00 8.73 13.78
N ALA A 144 4.59 7.94 12.89
CA ALA A 144 4.00 6.71 12.38
C ALA A 144 5.12 5.73 12.03
N TYR A 145 4.86 4.43 12.17
CA TYR A 145 5.85 3.41 11.86
C TYR A 145 5.21 2.14 11.26
N PRO A 146 5.98 1.39 10.45
CA PRO A 146 5.47 0.17 9.83
C PRO A 146 5.33 -0.94 10.88
N GLY A 147 4.21 -1.65 10.83
CA GLY A 147 3.91 -2.84 11.61
C GLY A 147 3.56 -4.02 10.70
N SER A 148 3.64 -5.22 11.26
CA SER A 148 3.26 -6.47 10.59
C SER A 148 2.51 -7.38 11.54
N ALA A 149 1.74 -8.30 10.99
CA ALA A 149 1.28 -9.48 11.73
C ALA A 149 2.50 -10.32 12.18
N SER A 150 2.26 -11.28 13.08
CA SER A 150 3.30 -12.21 13.52
C SER A 150 3.77 -13.10 12.36
N GLU A 151 4.99 -13.63 12.43
CA GLU A 151 5.51 -14.53 11.39
C GLU A 151 4.64 -15.79 11.18
N ALA A 152 4.01 -16.28 12.25
CA ALA A 152 3.07 -17.41 12.17
C ALA A 152 1.82 -17.03 11.35
N GLU A 153 1.23 -15.87 11.62
CA GLU A 153 0.09 -15.36 10.84
C GLU A 153 0.49 -15.07 9.39
N LEU A 154 1.65 -14.46 9.15
CA LEU A 154 2.15 -14.21 7.79
C LEU A 154 2.34 -15.52 7.01
N ALA A 155 2.83 -16.58 7.65
CA ALA A 155 2.98 -17.90 7.04
C ALA A 155 1.61 -18.53 6.69
N GLU A 156 0.62 -18.39 7.57
CA GLU A 156 -0.75 -18.82 7.31
C GLU A 156 -1.37 -18.06 6.12
N ILE A 157 -1.23 -16.73 6.12
CA ILE A 157 -1.74 -15.87 5.04
C ILE A 157 -1.13 -16.26 3.70
N ARG A 158 0.20 -16.48 3.62
CA ARG A 158 0.87 -16.94 2.39
C ARG A 158 0.31 -18.28 1.90
N THR A 159 0.05 -19.20 2.82
CA THR A 159 -0.51 -20.52 2.49
C THR A 159 -1.95 -20.40 1.97
N SER A 160 -2.78 -19.61 2.65
CA SER A 160 -4.17 -19.36 2.28
C SER A 160 -4.30 -18.59 0.96
N TRP A 161 -3.37 -17.68 0.68
CA TRP A 161 -3.30 -16.93 -0.57
C TRP A 161 -3.10 -17.86 -1.78
N ARG A 162 -2.20 -18.86 -1.65
CA ARG A 162 -1.93 -19.87 -2.69
C ARG A 162 -3.11 -20.79 -2.96
N ARG A 163 -3.98 -21.05 -1.97
CA ARG A 163 -5.10 -21.99 -2.08
C ARG A 163 -6.30 -21.47 -2.90
N ARG A 164 -6.26 -20.21 -3.40
CA ARG A 164 -7.42 -19.54 -4.04
C ARG A 164 -8.71 -19.68 -3.22
N ASN A 165 -8.61 -19.76 -1.90
CA ASN A 165 -9.80 -19.68 -1.07
C ASN A 165 -10.34 -18.26 -1.21
N VAL A 166 -11.36 -18.13 -2.06
CA VAL A 166 -12.23 -16.96 -2.13
C VAL A 166 -12.90 -16.91 -0.76
N ILE A 167 -12.27 -16.23 0.19
CA ILE A 167 -12.96 -15.82 1.40
C ILE A 167 -13.99 -14.82 0.87
N GLY A 168 -15.26 -15.25 0.81
CA GLY A 168 -16.37 -14.40 0.42
C GLY A 168 -16.27 -13.09 1.20
N TRP A 169 -16.23 -11.98 0.48
CA TRP A 169 -16.15 -10.65 1.06
C TRP A 169 -17.48 -10.37 1.77
N HIS A 170 -17.58 -10.78 3.03
CA HIS A 170 -18.72 -10.50 3.90
C HIS A 170 -18.37 -9.30 4.78
N LEU A 171 -18.81 -8.11 4.37
CA LEU A 171 -18.79 -6.95 5.26
C LEU A 171 -20.08 -6.97 6.07
N MET A 172 -20.01 -7.22 7.38
CA MET A 172 -21.18 -7.25 8.28
C MET A 172 -22.33 -8.15 7.79
N GLY A 173 -22.02 -9.26 7.12
CA GLY A 173 -23.02 -10.19 6.58
C GLY A 173 -23.59 -9.81 5.20
N LEU A 174 -23.05 -8.80 4.53
CA LEU A 174 -23.47 -8.41 3.18
C LEU A 174 -22.48 -8.91 2.12
N ASP A 175 -23.03 -9.50 1.06
CA ASP A 175 -22.31 -10.02 -0.09
C ASP A 175 -21.88 -8.87 -1.03
N TRP A 176 -20.58 -8.64 -1.13
CA TRP A 176 -20.03 -7.58 -1.98
C TRP A 176 -20.31 -7.83 -3.47
N GLN A 177 -20.41 -9.08 -3.92
CA GLN A 177 -20.76 -9.37 -5.33
C GLN A 177 -22.17 -8.87 -5.64
N ALA A 178 -23.10 -9.05 -4.70
CA ALA A 178 -24.46 -8.54 -4.81
C ALA A 178 -24.53 -7.01 -4.78
N ILE A 179 -23.65 -6.34 -4.01
CA ILE A 179 -23.55 -4.88 -3.98
C ILE A 179 -22.93 -4.33 -5.27
N SER A 180 -21.86 -4.96 -5.76
CA SER A 180 -21.16 -4.64 -7.01
C SER A 180 -22.09 -4.73 -8.22
N ALA A 181 -22.81 -5.86 -8.33
CA ALA A 181 -23.74 -6.11 -9.41
C ALA A 181 -24.92 -5.12 -9.40
N LYS A 182 -25.44 -4.75 -8.22
CA LYS A 182 -26.47 -3.70 -8.09
C LYS A 182 -26.01 -2.33 -8.56
N LYS A 183 -24.70 -2.05 -8.52
CA LYS A 183 -24.09 -0.82 -9.02
C LYS A 183 -23.62 -0.92 -10.47
N GLY A 184 -23.85 -2.05 -11.14
CA GLY A 184 -23.52 -2.26 -12.55
C GLY A 184 -22.06 -2.62 -12.81
N HIS A 185 -21.29 -2.98 -11.78
CA HIS A 185 -19.91 -3.44 -11.92
C HIS A 185 -19.89 -4.96 -12.11
N HIS A 186 -19.10 -5.45 -13.07
CA HIS A 186 -18.94 -6.89 -13.28
C HIS A 186 -18.07 -7.49 -12.16
N ALA A 187 -18.55 -8.56 -11.53
CA ALA A 187 -17.86 -9.22 -10.42
C ALA A 187 -16.44 -9.72 -10.79
N ASP A 188 -16.18 -9.93 -12.08
CA ASP A 188 -14.91 -10.39 -12.60
C ASP A 188 -13.87 -9.27 -12.75
N GLU A 189 -14.29 -8.00 -12.75
CA GLU A 189 -13.36 -6.85 -12.80
C GLU A 189 -12.61 -6.62 -11.49
N ALA A 190 -13.04 -7.25 -10.38
CA ALA A 190 -12.35 -7.19 -9.10
C ALA A 190 -11.38 -8.36 -8.86
N ALA A 191 -11.38 -9.38 -9.73
CA ALA A 191 -10.58 -10.59 -9.57
C ALA A 191 -9.26 -10.59 -10.37
N GLU A 192 -9.13 -9.70 -11.36
CA GLU A 192 -7.97 -9.61 -12.25
C GLU A 192 -7.49 -8.16 -12.46
N THR A 193 -6.92 -7.54 -11.43
CA THR A 193 -5.90 -6.48 -11.56
C THR A 193 -4.90 -6.56 -10.43
#